data_AF-A0A4P9WUG9-F1
#
_entry.id   AF-A0A4P9WUG9-F1
#
_cell.length_a   1.000
_cell.length_b   1.000
_cell.length_c   1.000
_cell.angle_alpha   90.00
_cell.angle_beta   90.00
_cell.angle_gamma   90.00
#
_symmetry.space_group_name_H-M   'P 1'
#
loop_
_entity.id
_entity.type
_entity.pdbx_description
1 polymer ?
#
loop_
_entity_poly.entity_id
_entity_poly.type
_entity_poly.pdbx_seq_one_letter_code
_entity_poly.pdbx_strand_id
1 'polypeptide(L)'
;MTDNAWQTVCLKILPLFNGEGLKGHVEEINHLVRAWLVDAAPQHVPEEITDLFAAGMLTLGAKVQMAGETLLIGRIVDVWVLFFHAILPFLQ
;
A
#
# COMPACT_ATOMS: atom_id res chain seq x y z
N MET A 1 -9.63 -20.41 5.26
CA MET A 1 -9.36 -20.02 3.85
C MET A 1 -9.47 -18.50 3.64
N THR A 2 -9.70 -17.72 4.71
CA THR A 2 -9.99 -16.28 4.75
C THR A 2 -8.75 -15.39 4.81
N ASP A 3 -7.67 -15.85 5.45
CA ASP A 3 -6.37 -15.16 5.48
C ASP A 3 -5.82 -14.89 4.06
N ASN A 4 -6.21 -15.72 3.09
CA ASN A 4 -5.74 -15.61 1.71
C ASN A 4 -6.19 -14.31 1.03
N ALA A 5 -7.39 -13.79 1.33
CA ALA A 5 -7.88 -12.57 0.70
C ALA A 5 -7.06 -11.34 1.14
N TRP A 6 -6.86 -11.18 2.45
CA TRP A 6 -6.05 -10.09 3.00
C TRP A 6 -4.57 -10.22 2.62
N GLN A 7 -4.00 -11.44 2.68
CA GLN A 7 -2.64 -11.68 2.20
C GLN A 7 -2.48 -11.28 0.73
N THR A 8 -3.47 -11.57 -0.11
CA THR A 8 -3.45 -11.15 -1.53
C THR A 8 -3.52 -9.63 -1.67
N VAL A 9 -4.30 -8.93 -0.85
CA VAL A 9 -4.31 -7.45 -0.79
C VAL A 9 -2.92 -6.93 -0.44
N CYS A 10 -2.29 -7.45 0.62
CA CYS A 10 -0.95 -7.05 1.04
C CYS A 10 0.09 -7.26 -0.07
N LEU A 11 0.07 -8.43 -0.73
CA LEU A 11 0.98 -8.73 -1.84
C LEU A 11 0.83 -7.78 -3.04
N LYS A 12 -0.39 -7.27 -3.29
CA LYS A 12 -0.65 -6.33 -4.38
C LYS A 12 -0.31 -4.88 -4.02
N ILE A 13 -0.45 -4.51 -2.75
CA ILE A 13 -0.25 -3.13 -2.26
C ILE A 13 1.21 -2.86 -1.87
N LEU A 14 1.90 -3.78 -1.19
CA LEU A 14 3.28 -3.57 -0.74
C LEU A 14 4.26 -3.14 -1.85
N PRO A 15 4.17 -3.64 -3.09
CA PRO A 15 5.02 -3.18 -4.20
C PRO A 15 4.90 -1.67 -4.52
N LEU A 16 3.78 -1.02 -4.18
CA LEU A 16 3.64 0.45 -4.32
C LEU A 16 4.67 1.19 -3.47
N PHE A 17 4.87 0.73 -2.23
CA PHE A 17 5.86 1.30 -1.32
C PHE A 17 7.29 1.04 -1.78
N ASN A 18 7.48 0.02 -2.63
CA ASN A 18 8.73 -0.22 -3.33
C ASN A 18 8.85 0.57 -4.65
N GLY A 19 7.86 1.38 -5.03
CA GLY A 19 7.86 2.12 -6.30
C GLY A 19 7.64 1.26 -7.54
N GLU A 20 7.16 0.01 -7.39
CA GLU A 20 6.92 -0.91 -8.51
C GLU A 20 5.52 -0.77 -9.14
N GLY A 21 4.74 0.23 -8.71
CA GLY A 21 3.35 0.42 -9.12
C GLY A 21 2.40 -0.61 -8.51
N LEU A 22 1.10 -0.41 -8.76
CA LEU A 22 0.05 -1.31 -8.29
C LEU A 22 0.09 -2.61 -9.09
N LYS A 23 0.03 -3.78 -8.42
CA LYS A 23 -0.07 -5.07 -9.11
C LYS A 23 -1.53 -5.42 -9.37
N GLY A 24 -1.98 -5.25 -10.62
CA GLY A 24 -3.36 -5.52 -11.04
C GLY A 24 -4.22 -4.26 -11.06
N HIS A 25 -5.54 -4.44 -11.07
CA HIS A 25 -6.51 -3.35 -11.16
C HIS A 25 -7.06 -3.01 -9.78
N VAL A 26 -7.41 -1.75 -9.54
CA VAL A 26 -7.93 -1.30 -8.25
C VAL A 26 -9.26 -1.98 -7.90
N GLU A 27 -10.06 -2.31 -8.91
CA GLU A 27 -11.36 -2.99 -8.77
C GLU A 27 -11.20 -4.39 -8.17
N GLU A 28 -10.14 -5.10 -8.54
CA GLU A 28 -9.82 -6.42 -7.99
C GLU A 28 -9.46 -6.30 -6.51
N ILE A 29 -8.67 -5.28 -6.14
CA ILE A 29 -8.30 -5.01 -4.75
C ILE A 29 -9.54 -4.65 -3.93
N ASN A 30 -10.42 -3.81 -4.47
CA ASN A 30 -11.69 -3.47 -3.84
C ASN A 30 -12.56 -4.72 -3.59
N HIS A 31 -12.60 -5.66 -4.54
CA HIS A 31 -13.30 -6.92 -4.36
C HIS A 31 -12.68 -7.76 -3.24
N LEU A 32 -11.34 -7.88 -3.21
CA LEU A 32 -10.63 -8.64 -2.17
C LEU A 32 -10.81 -8.03 -0.78
N VAL A 33 -10.73 -6.70 -0.64
CA VAL A 33 -10.97 -5.99 0.62
C VAL A 33 -12.41 -6.21 1.09
N ARG A 34 -13.39 -6.11 0.19
CA ARG A 34 -14.80 -6.40 0.54
C ARG A 34 -15.00 -7.84 0.99
N ALA A 35 -14.39 -8.80 0.29
CA ALA A 35 -14.46 -10.21 0.67
C ALA A 35 -13.83 -10.45 2.04
N TRP A 36 -12.67 -9.85 2.30
CA TRP A 36 -12.01 -9.92 3.61
C TRP A 36 -12.87 -9.31 4.73
N LEU A 37 -13.46 -8.13 4.50
CA LEU A 37 -14.30 -7.43 5.49
C LEU A 37 -15.55 -8.21 5.92
N VAL A 38 -16.05 -9.13 5.08
CA VAL A 38 -17.20 -9.99 5.44
C VAL A 38 -16.83 -10.95 6.58
N ASP A 39 -15.60 -11.46 6.56
CA ASP A 39 -15.13 -12.47 7.51
C ASP A 39 -14.23 -11.89 8.62
N ALA A 40 -13.74 -10.66 8.44
CA ALA A 40 -12.86 -10.00 9.39
C ALA A 40 -13.59 -9.61 10.67
N ALA A 41 -12.96 -9.86 11.82
CA ALA A 41 -13.44 -9.34 13.09
C ALA A 41 -13.25 -7.81 13.11
N PRO A 42 -14.30 -7.00 13.29
CA PRO A 42 -14.23 -5.54 13.15
C PRO A 42 -13.15 -4.88 14.03
N GLN A 43 -12.87 -5.46 15.20
CA GLN A 43 -11.85 -4.96 16.11
C GLN A 43 -10.41 -5.13 15.60
N HIS A 44 -10.14 -6.08 14.70
CA HIS A 44 -8.79 -6.33 14.17
C HIS A 44 -8.54 -5.59 12.84
N VAL A 45 -9.59 -5.11 12.16
CA VAL A 45 -9.45 -4.38 10.88
C VAL A 45 -8.50 -3.17 10.99
N PRO A 46 -8.58 -2.31 12.03
CA PRO A 46 -7.65 -1.18 12.16
C PRO A 46 -6.20 -1.61 12.37
N GLU A 47 -5.98 -2.68 13.13
CA GLU A 47 -4.65 -3.22 13.43
C GLU A 47 -4.00 -3.75 12.15
N GLU A 48 -4.72 -4.62 11.41
CA GLU A 48 -4.26 -5.19 10.14
C GLU A 48 -3.90 -4.09 9.11
N ILE A 49 -4.75 -3.07 8.99
CA ILE A 49 -4.48 -1.93 8.11
C ILE A 49 -3.24 -1.15 8.58
N THR A 50 -3.10 -0.93 9.89
CA THR A 50 -1.96 -0.23 10.47
C THR A 50 -0.65 -1.00 10.20
N ASP A 51 -0.68 -2.32 10.34
CA ASP A 51 0.48 -3.18 10.09
C ASP A 51 0.89 -3.17 8.61
N LEU A 52 -0.07 -3.20 7.69
CA LEU A 52 0.20 -3.04 6.25
C LEU A 52 0.90 -1.71 5.96
N PHE A 53 0.39 -0.61 6.51
CA PHE A 53 1.00 0.71 6.33
C PHE A 53 2.37 0.79 7.00
N ALA A 54 2.55 0.23 8.20
CA ALA A 54 3.84 0.22 8.88
C ALA A 54 4.89 -0.53 8.06
N ALA A 55 4.56 -1.72 7.55
CA ALA A 55 5.44 -2.50 6.68
C ALA A 55 5.79 -1.75 5.38
N GLY A 56 4.79 -1.12 4.75
CA GLY A 56 5.00 -0.29 3.58
C GLY A 56 5.90 0.92 3.85
N MET A 57 5.64 1.64 4.94
CA MET A 57 6.40 2.84 5.31
C MET A 57 7.84 2.53 5.72
N LEU A 58 8.09 1.38 6.35
CA LEU A 58 9.46 0.90 6.58
C LEU A 58 10.21 0.69 5.26
N THR A 59 9.57 0.07 4.27
CA THR A 59 10.13 -0.13 2.92
C THR A 59 10.46 1.20 2.24
N LEU A 60 9.52 2.15 2.30
CA LEU A 60 9.69 3.48 1.74
C LEU A 60 10.81 4.26 2.46
N GLY A 61 10.82 4.22 3.80
CA GLY A 61 11.82 4.87 4.62
C GLY A 61 13.23 4.36 4.37
N ALA A 62 13.42 3.04 4.24
CA ALA A 62 14.71 2.46 3.89
C ALA A 62 15.21 2.97 2.53
N LYS A 63 14.33 3.07 1.52
CA LYS A 63 14.68 3.62 0.21
C LYS A 63 15.06 5.10 0.27
N VAL A 64 14.36 5.88 1.07
CA VAL A 64 14.66 7.31 1.28
C VAL A 64 16.03 7.48 1.94
N GLN A 65 16.35 6.68 2.97
CA GLN A 65 17.66 6.71 3.62
C GLN A 65 18.80 6.34 2.68
N MET A 66 18.60 5.36 1.79
CA MET A 66 19.60 4.94 0.81
C MET A 66 19.86 5.97 -0.30
N ALA A 67 18.96 6.92 -0.54
CA ALA A 67 19.09 7.90 -1.62
C ALA A 67 20.11 9.03 -1.36
N GLY A 68 20.58 9.17 -0.10
CA GLY A 68 21.48 10.26 0.31
C GLY A 68 20.79 11.63 0.39
N GLU A 69 21.35 12.53 1.21
CA GLU A 69 20.74 13.85 1.54
C GLU A 69 20.38 14.71 0.32
N THR A 70 21.13 14.59 -0.77
CA THR A 70 20.97 15.45 -1.97
C THR A 70 19.77 15.07 -2.85
N LEU A 71 19.25 13.83 -2.77
CA LEU A 71 18.15 13.33 -3.60
C LEU A 71 16.85 13.09 -2.81
N LEU A 72 16.88 13.35 -1.51
CA LEU A 72 15.80 13.10 -0.56
C LEU A 72 14.51 13.84 -0.94
N ILE A 73 14.63 15.12 -1.32
CA ILE A 73 13.50 15.93 -1.80
C ILE A 73 12.94 15.38 -3.12
N GLY A 74 13.80 14.96 -4.06
CA GLY A 74 13.35 14.36 -5.32
C GLY A 74 12.55 13.08 -5.09
N ARG A 75 13.00 12.22 -4.16
CA ARG A 75 12.28 10.99 -3.81
C ARG A 75 10.98 11.23 -3.06
N ILE A 76 10.93 12.22 -2.17
CA ILE A 76 9.67 12.62 -1.52
C ILE A 76 8.68 13.12 -2.58
N VAL A 77 9.14 13.95 -3.52
CA VAL A 77 8.31 14.42 -4.63
C VAL A 77 7.81 13.25 -5.49
N ASP A 78 8.65 12.26 -5.81
CA ASP A 78 8.22 11.06 -6.55
C ASP A 78 7.11 10.30 -5.82
N VAL A 79 7.20 10.16 -4.49
CA VAL A 79 6.17 9.50 -3.66
C VAL A 79 4.85 10.29 -3.69
N TRP A 80 4.91 11.61 -3.58
CA TRP A 80 3.73 12.45 -3.69
C TRP A 80 3.14 12.41 -5.10
N VAL A 81 3.98 12.44 -6.15
CA VAL A 81 3.53 12.29 -7.54
C VAL A 81 2.83 10.94 -7.74
N LEU A 82 3.39 9.84 -7.23
CA LEU A 82 2.76 8.52 -7.25
C LEU A 82 1.39 8.56 -6.57
N PHE A 83 1.30 9.12 -5.36
CA PHE A 83 0.04 9.24 -4.64
C PHE A 83 -1.00 10.05 -5.44
N PHE A 84 -0.64 11.25 -5.90
CA PHE A 84 -1.58 12.15 -6.57
C PHE A 84 -1.99 11.70 -7.98
N HIS A 85 -1.15 10.95 -8.71
CA HIS A 85 -1.44 10.54 -10.09
C HIS A 85 -1.90 9.09 -10.22
N ALA A 86 -1.43 8.19 -9.35
CA ALA A 86 -1.72 6.76 -9.47
C ALA A 86 -2.69 6.26 -8.40
N ILE A 87 -2.92 7.01 -7.32
CA ILE A 87 -3.78 6.58 -6.21
C ILE A 87 -5.01 7.48 -6.10
N LEU A 88 -4.83 8.79 -5.96
CA LEU A 88 -5.92 9.75 -5.72
C LEU A 88 -7.05 9.71 -6.78
N PRO A 89 -6.80 9.53 -8.09
CA PRO A 89 -7.88 9.46 -9.08
C PRO A 89 -8.86 8.31 -8.85
N PHE A 90 -8.44 7.25 -8.16
CA PHE A 90 -9.30 6.12 -7.81
C PHE A 90 -10.09 6.32 -6.52
N LEU A 91 -9.87 7.43 -5.80
CA LEU A 91 -10.55 7.79 -4.55
C LEU A 91 -11.71 8.81 -4.74
N GLN A 92 -11.91 9.31 -5.96
CA GLN A 92 -13.01 10.22 -6.33
C GLN A 92 -14.27 9.45 -6.71
#